data_AF-A0A4Z1KYU4-F1
#
_entry.id   AF-A0A4Z1KYU4-F1
#
_cell.length_a   1.000
_cell.length_b   1.000
_cell.length_c   1.000
_cell.angle_alpha   90.00
_cell.angle_beta   90.00
_cell.angle_gamma   90.00
#
_symmetry.space_group_name_H-M   'P 1'
#
loop_
_entity.id
_entity.type
_entity.pdbx_description
1 polymer ?
#
loop_
_entity_poly.entity_id
_entity_poly.type
_entity_poly.pdbx_seq_one_letter_code
_entity_poly.pdbx_strand_id
1 'polypeptide(L)'
;MAASPGDLTEPFALTPSTGGSTIDGDGNVYVSDNNLLAIWKVTPDGYASILVQDDALITTDLMWVTSDKKLLLPASQMRPGRNGLMAEEPNNIFSYPIDASPSPIDHT
;
A
#
# COMPACT_ATOMS: atom_id res chain seq x y z
N MET A 1 4.89 -35.35 -7.93
CA MET A 1 3.93 -34.29 -8.30
C MET A 1 4.33 -33.06 -7.50
N ALA A 2 4.50 -31.90 -8.14
CA ALA A 2 4.82 -30.67 -7.40
C ALA A 2 3.55 -30.20 -6.68
N ALA A 3 3.68 -29.87 -5.40
CA ALA A 3 2.58 -29.26 -4.64
C ALA A 3 2.18 -27.94 -5.30
N SER A 4 0.87 -27.69 -5.42
CA SER A 4 0.38 -26.37 -5.79
C SER A 4 0.52 -25.42 -4.59
N PRO A 5 0.61 -24.09 -4.79
CA PRO A 5 0.60 -23.15 -3.67
C PRO A 5 -0.59 -23.37 -2.72
N GLY A 6 -1.77 -23.75 -3.26
CA GLY A 6 -2.96 -24.05 -2.46
C GLY A 6 -2.80 -25.26 -1.52
N ASP A 7 -1.86 -26.17 -1.79
CA ASP A 7 -1.56 -27.31 -0.91
C ASP A 7 -0.65 -26.90 0.25
N LEU A 8 -0.05 -25.70 0.22
CA LEU A 8 0.95 -25.21 1.18
C LEU A 8 0.59 -23.85 1.81
N THR A 9 -0.53 -23.23 1.41
CA THR A 9 -0.90 -21.89 1.87
C THR A 9 -2.34 -21.85 2.36
N GLU A 10 -2.57 -21.09 3.42
CA GLU A 10 -3.90 -20.65 3.83
C GLU A 10 -4.07 -19.14 3.56
N PRO A 11 -5.27 -18.67 3.18
CA PRO A 11 -5.52 -17.25 3.00
C PRO A 11 -5.37 -16.52 4.34
N PHE A 12 -4.52 -15.49 4.38
CA PHE A 12 -4.27 -14.71 5.59
C PHE A 12 -5.27 -13.56 5.77
N ALA A 13 -5.58 -12.80 4.71
CA ALA A 13 -6.55 -11.72 4.72
C ALA A 13 -7.12 -11.47 3.32
N LEU A 14 -8.34 -10.93 3.25
CA LEU A 14 -8.90 -10.39 2.01
C LEU A 14 -8.46 -8.94 1.84
N THR A 15 -8.01 -8.61 0.64
CA THR A 15 -7.61 -7.25 0.25
C THR A 15 -8.25 -6.90 -1.09
N PRO A 16 -8.48 -5.60 -1.36
CA PRO A 16 -8.90 -5.17 -2.69
C PRO A 16 -7.79 -5.40 -3.72
N SER A 17 -8.13 -5.23 -4.99
CA SER A 17 -7.11 -5.15 -6.05
C SER A 17 -6.19 -3.97 -5.77
N THR A 18 -4.90 -4.25 -5.66
CA THR A 18 -3.90 -3.28 -5.20
C THR A 18 -2.92 -2.89 -6.31
N GLY A 19 -2.52 -1.62 -6.34
CA GLY A 19 -1.38 -1.13 -7.14
C GLY A 19 -0.03 -1.35 -6.47
N GLY A 20 0.00 -1.48 -5.14
CA GLY A 20 1.21 -1.77 -4.37
C GLY A 20 0.96 -2.05 -2.90
N SER A 21 1.96 -2.62 -2.25
CA SER A 21 1.93 -2.90 -0.81
C SER A 21 3.28 -2.62 -0.15
N THR A 22 3.25 -2.44 1.17
CA THR A 22 4.45 -2.36 2.02
C THR A 22 4.15 -2.95 3.40
N ILE A 23 5.18 -3.20 4.20
CA ILE A 23 5.05 -3.84 5.51
C ILE A 23 5.87 -3.03 6.52
N ASP A 24 5.32 -2.80 7.71
CA ASP A 24 6.08 -2.17 8.81
C ASP A 24 6.79 -3.20 9.71
N GLY A 25 7.57 -2.71 10.67
CA GLY A 25 8.33 -3.54 11.62
C GLY A 25 7.47 -4.29 12.63
N ASP A 26 6.19 -3.92 12.79
CA ASP A 26 5.22 -4.63 13.64
C ASP A 26 4.47 -5.72 12.86
N GLY A 27 4.74 -5.85 11.56
CA GLY A 27 4.13 -6.85 10.68
C GLY A 27 2.76 -6.43 10.10
N ASN A 28 2.40 -5.15 10.18
CA ASN A 28 1.20 -4.67 9.49
C ASN A 28 1.49 -4.55 8.00
N VAL A 29 0.57 -5.04 7.17
CA VAL A 29 0.63 -4.88 5.71
C VAL A 29 -0.27 -3.71 5.31
N TYR A 30 0.29 -2.78 4.53
CA TYR A 30 -0.45 -1.68 3.95
C TYR A 30 -0.68 -1.97 2.47
N VAL A 31 -1.92 -1.87 2.00
CA VAL A 31 -2.27 -2.11 0.60
C VAL A 31 -3.07 -0.95 0.04
N SER A 32 -2.73 -0.51 -1.17
CA SER A 32 -3.50 0.49 -1.91
C SER A 32 -4.80 -0.11 -2.46
N ASP A 33 -5.87 0.67 -2.48
CA ASP A 33 -7.10 0.38 -3.20
C ASP A 33 -7.35 1.50 -4.21
N ASN A 34 -7.04 1.22 -5.47
CA ASN A 34 -7.18 2.21 -6.53
C ASN A 34 -8.64 2.44 -6.96
N ASN A 35 -9.57 1.56 -6.55
CA ASN A 35 -11.00 1.74 -6.83
C ASN A 35 -11.65 2.65 -5.78
N LEU A 36 -11.29 2.47 -4.52
CA LEU A 36 -11.83 3.27 -3.41
C LEU A 36 -10.98 4.52 -3.10
N LEU A 37 -9.81 4.68 -3.72
CA LEU A 37 -8.84 5.72 -3.40
C LEU A 37 -8.48 5.69 -1.91
N ALA A 38 -8.16 4.49 -1.43
CA ALA A 38 -7.93 4.21 -0.02
C ALA A 38 -6.64 3.42 0.20
N ILE A 39 -6.10 3.54 1.41
CA ILE A 39 -5.06 2.64 1.92
C ILE A 39 -5.67 1.80 3.01
N TRP A 40 -5.51 0.49 2.89
CA TRP A 40 -5.92 -0.47 3.90
C TRP A 40 -4.74 -0.87 4.76
N LYS A 41 -5.00 -1.09 6.06
CA LYS A 41 -4.09 -1.72 7.00
C LYS A 41 -4.61 -3.12 7.30
N VAL A 42 -3.74 -4.11 7.15
CA VAL A 42 -3.95 -5.49 7.57
C VAL A 42 -3.01 -5.76 8.75
N THR A 43 -3.57 -6.09 9.89
CA THR A 43 -2.79 -6.40 11.11
C THR A 43 -2.26 -7.85 11.10
N PRO A 44 -1.28 -8.18 11.97
CA PRO A 44 -0.71 -9.54 12.04
C PRO A 44 -1.70 -10.66 12.41
N ASP A 45 -2.88 -10.33 12.91
CA ASP A 45 -3.98 -11.26 13.17
C ASP A 45 -4.98 -11.34 11.99
N GLY A 46 -4.66 -10.72 10.84
CA GLY A 46 -5.43 -10.80 9.60
C GLY A 46 -6.60 -9.82 9.51
N TYR A 47 -6.77 -8.92 10.49
CA TYR A 47 -7.84 -7.92 10.45
C TYR A 47 -7.51 -6.78 9.46
N ALA A 48 -8.36 -6.63 8.44
CA ALA A 48 -8.24 -5.61 7.42
C ALA A 48 -9.21 -4.44 7.67
N SER A 49 -8.70 -3.21 7.61
CA SER A 49 -9.49 -1.98 7.75
C SER A 49 -8.94 -0.85 6.88
N ILE A 50 -9.79 0.11 6.54
CA ILE A 50 -9.35 1.34 5.85
C ILE A 50 -8.58 2.20 6.85
N LEU A 51 -7.32 2.50 6.55
CA LEU A 51 -6.47 3.42 7.31
C LEU A 51 -6.78 4.88 6.93
N VAL A 52 -6.86 5.14 5.63
CA VAL A 52 -7.14 6.46 5.07
C VAL A 52 -7.82 6.31 3.71
N GLN A 53 -8.74 7.21 3.41
CA GLN A 53 -9.43 7.31 2.12
C GLN A 53 -9.52 8.77 1.71
N ASP A 54 -9.03 9.09 0.52
CA ASP A 54 -8.97 10.47 0.02
C ASP A 54 -8.84 10.48 -1.51
N ASP A 55 -9.57 11.37 -2.19
CA ASP A 55 -9.54 11.53 -3.65
C ASP A 55 -8.15 11.91 -4.18
N ALA A 56 -7.26 12.40 -3.32
CA ALA A 56 -5.87 12.68 -3.66
C ALA A 56 -5.03 11.40 -3.87
N LEU A 57 -5.47 10.23 -3.42
CA LEU A 57 -4.73 8.96 -3.46
C LEU A 57 -4.84 8.21 -4.81
N ILE A 58 -4.97 8.94 -5.91
CA ILE A 58 -5.12 8.36 -7.25
C ILE A 58 -3.89 7.53 -7.62
N THR A 59 -4.12 6.25 -7.92
CA THR A 59 -3.09 5.31 -8.41
C THR A 59 -1.89 5.26 -7.48
N THR A 60 -2.15 5.03 -6.19
CA THR A 60 -1.09 4.90 -5.20
C THR A 60 -0.39 3.56 -5.39
N ASP A 61 0.93 3.60 -5.57
CA ASP A 61 1.78 2.43 -5.76
C ASP A 61 3.09 2.57 -4.96
N LEU A 62 3.81 1.45 -4.79
CA LEU A 62 5.17 1.44 -4.21
C LEU A 62 5.34 2.29 -2.93
N MET A 63 4.43 2.08 -1.97
CA MET A 63 4.50 2.75 -0.68
C MET A 63 5.77 2.40 0.09
N TRP A 64 6.17 3.30 0.99
CA TRP A 64 7.38 3.13 1.79
C TRP A 64 7.16 3.49 3.25
N VAL A 65 7.62 2.64 4.16
CA VAL A 65 7.64 2.96 5.59
C VAL A 65 8.96 3.64 5.94
N THR A 66 8.89 4.79 6.60
CA THR A 66 10.05 5.60 6.99
C THR A 66 10.42 5.37 8.45
N SER A 67 11.69 5.59 8.80
CA SER A 67 12.18 5.42 10.17
C SER A 67 11.56 6.40 11.17
N ASP A 68 11.03 7.54 10.70
CA ASP A 68 10.25 8.49 11.50
C ASP A 68 8.74 8.17 11.53
N LYS A 69 8.37 6.90 11.25
CA LYS A 69 7.02 6.35 11.38
C LYS A 69 5.99 7.03 10.48
N LYS A 70 6.36 7.23 9.22
CA LYS A 70 5.43 7.65 8.17
C LYS A 70 5.36 6.63 7.06
N LEU A 71 4.17 6.50 6.50
CA LEU A 71 3.92 5.82 5.24
C LEU A 71 3.96 6.84 4.11
N LEU A 72 4.90 6.70 3.18
CA LEU A 72 4.92 7.46 1.94
C LEU A 72 3.93 6.83 0.95
N LEU A 73 3.13 7.69 0.33
CA LEU A 73 2.03 7.34 -0.56
C LEU A 73 2.23 8.04 -1.91
N PRO A 74 3.01 7.45 -2.83
CA PRO A 74 3.17 7.97 -4.19
C PRO A 74 1.85 7.86 -4.96
N ALA A 75 1.08 8.95 -5.04
CA ALA A 75 -0.20 8.99 -5.75
C ALA A 75 -0.02 9.45 -7.21
N SER A 76 0.91 8.78 -7.90
CA SER A 76 1.57 9.33 -9.09
C SER A 76 1.61 8.41 -10.30
N GLN A 77 1.27 7.13 -10.17
CA GLN A 77 1.70 6.14 -11.17
C GLN A 77 0.94 6.22 -12.50
N MET A 78 -0.38 6.39 -12.46
CA MET A 78 -1.23 6.24 -13.65
C MET A 78 -2.41 7.22 -13.65
N ARG A 79 -2.19 8.50 -13.35
CA ARG A 79 -3.23 9.52 -13.56
C ARG A 79 -3.44 9.74 -15.05
N PRO A 80 -4.57 9.31 -15.66
CA PRO A 80 -4.80 9.55 -17.07
C PRO A 80 -5.04 11.05 -17.26
N GLY A 81 -4.20 11.68 -18.05
CA GLY A 81 -4.42 13.01 -18.60
C GLY A 81 -5.62 13.00 -19.55
N ARG A 82 -6.22 14.17 -19.74
CA ARG A 82 -7.45 14.34 -20.54
C ARG A 82 -7.30 13.96 -22.03
N ASN A 83 -6.07 13.73 -22.47
CA ASN A 83 -5.66 13.39 -23.84
C ASN A 83 -5.19 11.92 -24.00
N GLY A 84 -5.31 11.08 -22.97
CA GLY A 84 -4.83 9.70 -22.99
C GLY A 84 -3.31 9.55 -22.75
N LEU A 85 -2.60 10.65 -22.48
CA LEU A 85 -1.25 10.65 -21.92
C LEU A 85 -1.31 10.73 -20.39
N MET A 86 -0.19 10.63 -19.68
CA MET A 86 -0.17 10.86 -18.23
C MET A 86 -0.49 12.33 -17.89
N ALA A 87 -1.07 12.58 -16.72
CA ALA A 87 -1.44 13.91 -16.26
C ALA A 87 -0.23 14.88 -16.25
N GLU A 88 -0.47 16.13 -16.66
CA GLU A 88 0.55 17.21 -16.72
C GLU A 88 0.73 17.93 -15.37
N GLU A 89 -0.25 17.82 -14.47
CA GLU A 89 -0.20 18.39 -13.12
C GLU A 89 0.82 17.67 -12.23
N PRO A 90 1.40 18.33 -11.21
CA PRO A 90 2.36 17.70 -10.32
C PRO A 90 1.73 16.51 -9.59
N ASN A 91 2.37 15.36 -9.73
CA ASN A 91 2.02 14.18 -8.95
C ASN A 91 2.63 14.29 -7.55
N ASN A 92 1.82 14.03 -6.52
CA ASN A 92 2.25 14.16 -5.13
C ASN A 92 2.65 12.81 -4.53
N ILE A 93 3.69 12.84 -3.69
CA ILE A 93 3.95 11.81 -2.70
C ILE A 93 3.43 12.35 -1.36
N PHE A 94 2.39 11.75 -0.81
CA PHE A 94 1.89 12.13 0.51
C PHE A 94 2.64 11.37 1.60
N SER A 95 2.66 11.91 2.81
CA SER A 95 3.12 11.19 4.00
C SER A 95 1.97 11.06 4.99
N TYR A 96 1.75 9.85 5.50
CA TYR A 96 0.73 9.57 6.50
C TYR A 96 1.39 9.01 7.78
N PRO A 97 1.10 9.54 8.98
CA PRO A 97 1.70 9.03 10.21
C PRO A 97 1.19 7.63 10.54
N ILE A 98 2.07 6.73 10.96
CA ILE A 98 1.74 5.38 11.44
C ILE A 98 2.45 5.11 12.77
N ASP A 99 2.16 3.96 13.40
CA ASP A 99 2.67 3.65 14.74
C ASP A 99 4.06 2.97 14.73
N ALA A 100 4.46 2.42 13.59
CA ALA A 100 5.65 1.60 13.43
C ALA A 100 6.64 2.17 12.40
N SER A 101 7.92 1.89 12.63
CA SER A 101 9.01 2.09 11.66
C SER A 101 9.21 0.82 10.83
N PRO A 102 10.13 0.77 9.85
CA PRO A 102 10.51 -0.49 9.21
C PRO A 102 11.13 -1.47 10.21
N SER A 103 11.29 -2.72 9.78
CA SER A 103 12.09 -3.70 10.52
C SER A 103 13.51 -3.18 10.76
N PRO A 104 14.11 -3.38 11.95
CA PRO A 104 15.48 -2.93 12.24
C PRO A 104 16.57 -3.55 11.36
N ILE A 105 16.26 -4.64 10.65
CA ILE A 105 17.17 -5.35 9.74
C ILE A 105 16.90 -4.97 8.27
N ASP A 106 15.81 -4.24 8.01
CA ASP A 106 15.49 -3.74 6.68
C ASP A 106 16.21 -2.40 6.44
N HIS A 107 16.67 -2.20 5.19
CA HIS A 107 17.31 -0.96 4.72
C HIS A 107 18.64 -0.56 5.41
N THR A 108 19.45 -1.52 5.87
CA THR A 108 20.87 -1.28 6.23
C THR A 108 21.77 -1.10 5.02
#